data_AF-A0AAW3JTB4-F1
#
_entry.id   AF-A0AAW3JTB4-F1
#
_cell.length_a   1.000
_cell.length_b   1.000
_cell.length_c   1.000
_cell.angle_alpha   90.00
_cell.angle_beta   90.00
_cell.angle_gamma   90.00
#
_symmetry.space_group_name_H-M   'P 1'
#
loop_
_entity.id
_entity.type
_entity.pdbx_description
1 polymer ?
#
loop_
_entity_poly.entity_id
_entity_poly.type
_entity_poly.pdbx_seq_one_letter_code
_entity_poly.pdbx_strand_id
1 'polypeptide(L)' 'MRKFEIGKTYRTGSYVFEVLKRTNKTVRVIQIQHEGRSNERRYDERTCKIQDWGDREVFFAKDVTFEA' A
#
# COMPACT_ATOMS: atom_id res chain seq x y z
N MET A 1 12.84 -11.71 2.79
CA MET A 1 11.76 -11.47 1.80
C MET A 1 10.46 -11.11 2.50
N ARG A 2 10.30 -9.82 2.83
CA ARG A 2 9.03 -9.24 3.33
C ARG A 2 8.06 -9.05 2.17
N LYS A 3 6.78 -9.33 2.41
CA LYS A 3 5.72 -9.29 1.39
C LYS A 3 4.53 -8.52 1.91
N PHE A 4 3.79 -7.90 1.00
CA PHE A 4 2.56 -7.22 1.35
C PHE A 4 1.50 -8.22 1.82
N GLU A 5 0.88 -7.93 2.96
CA GLU A 5 -0.13 -8.78 3.58
C GLU A 5 -1.53 -8.16 3.42
N ILE A 6 -2.49 -8.99 3.01
CA ILE A 6 -3.88 -8.57 2.84
C ILE A 6 -4.46 -8.17 4.19
N GLY A 7 -5.15 -7.03 4.24
CA GLY A 7 -5.73 -6.44 5.44
C GLY A 7 -4.75 -5.65 6.30
N LYS A 8 -3.47 -5.58 5.93
CA LYS A 8 -2.49 -4.71 6.60
C LYS A 8 -2.43 -3.32 5.99
N THR A 9 -2.13 -2.35 6.85
CA THR A 9 -1.85 -0.96 6.46
C THR A 9 -0.35 -0.69 6.44
N TYR A 10 0.09 0.02 5.40
CA TYR A 10 1.47 0.43 5.19
C TYR A 10 1.53 1.95 5.11
N ARG A 11 2.49 2.54 5.82
CA ARG A 11 2.59 3.99 5.99
C ARG A 11 3.91 4.51 5.46
N THR A 12 3.86 5.59 4.70
CA THR A 12 5.06 6.32 4.28
C THR A 12 4.74 7.81 4.28
N GLY A 13 5.40 8.55 5.18
CA GLY A 13 5.06 9.94 5.47
C GLY A 13 3.60 10.10 5.88
N SER A 14 2.88 10.99 5.20
CA SER A 14 1.44 11.25 5.42
C SER A 14 0.51 10.32 4.64
N TYR A 15 1.06 9.38 3.87
CA TYR A 15 0.28 8.45 3.04
C TYR A 15 0.14 7.12 3.74
N VAL A 16 -1.10 6.63 3.79
CA VAL A 16 -1.42 5.30 4.29
C VAL A 16 -2.18 4.52 3.22
N PHE A 17 -1.82 3.26 3.06
CA PHE A 17 -2.50 2.34 2.15
C PHE A 17 -2.84 1.05 2.87
N GLU A 18 -4.08 0.58 2.71
CA GLU A 18 -4.50 -0.75 3.13
C GLU A 18 -4.45 -1.70 1.92
N VAL A 19 -3.88 -2.89 2.12
CA VAL A 19 -3.80 -3.90 1.06
C VAL A 19 -5.08 -4.71 1.02
N LEU A 20 -5.84 -4.59 -0.07
CA LEU A 20 -7.10 -5.30 -0.28
C LEU A 20 -6.91 -6.66 -0.96
N LYS A 21 -5.94 -6.75 -1.86
CA LYS A 21 -5.61 -8.00 -2.57
C LYS A 21 -4.14 -8.00 -2.94
N ARG A 22 -3.50 -9.15 -2.83
CA ARG A 22 -2.12 -9.36 -3.26
C ARG A 22 -2.05 -10.52 -4.26
N THR A 23 -1.29 -10.33 -5.34
CA THR A 23 -0.91 -11.37 -6.30
C THR A 23 0.61 -11.44 -6.38
N ASN A 24 1.16 -12.32 -7.23
CA ASN A 24 2.61 -12.41 -7.43
C ASN A 24 3.22 -11.21 -8.16
N LYS A 25 2.41 -10.42 -8.87
CA LYS A 25 2.89 -9.30 -9.70
C LYS A 25 2.27 -7.95 -9.32
N THR A 26 1.17 -7.97 -8.59
CA THR A 26 0.39 -6.77 -8.31
C THR A 26 -0.19 -6.78 -6.91
N VAL A 27 -0.42 -5.58 -6.38
CA VAL A 27 -1.12 -5.33 -5.13
C VAL A 27 -2.26 -4.35 -5.39
N ARG A 28 -3.46 -4.66 -4.91
CA ARG A 28 -4.61 -3.76 -4.91
C ARG A 28 -4.70 -3.12 -3.55
N VAL A 29 -4.67 -1.81 -3.53
CA VAL A 29 -4.60 -1.00 -2.31
C VAL A 29 -5.68 0.07 -2.32
N ILE A 30 -6.09 0.50 -1.14
CA ILE A 30 -6.92 1.68 -0.95
C ILE A 30 -6.14 2.72 -0.15
N GLN A 31 -6.12 3.96 -0.64
CA GLN A 31 -5.46 5.05 0.09
C GLN A 31 -6.37 5.50 1.23
N ILE A 32 -5.83 5.59 2.44
CA ILE A 32 -6.49 6.15 3.62
C ILE A 32 -5.84 7.50 3.93
N GLN A 33 -6.63 8.57 3.93
CA GLN A 33 -6.23 9.89 4.40
C GLN A 33 -6.68 10.09 5.84
N HIS A 34 -5.83 10.68 6.68
CA HIS A 34 -6.15 11.00 8.07
C HIS A 34 -6.63 9.78 8.86
N GLU A 35 -5.98 8.62 8.69
CA GLU A 35 -6.32 7.38 9.39
C GLU A 35 -6.49 7.61 10.90
N GLY A 36 -7.64 7.22 11.45
CA GLY A 36 -7.96 7.37 12.87
C GLY A 36 -8.36 8.79 13.32
N ARG A 37 -8.59 9.72 12.39
CA ARG A 37 -9.15 11.06 12.69
C ARG A 37 -10.61 11.15 12.28
N SER A 38 -11.33 12.10 12.86
CA SER A 38 -12.76 12.35 12.55
C SER A 38 -13.03 12.71 11.09
N ASN A 39 -12.01 13.15 10.35
CA ASN A 39 -12.06 13.47 8.93
C ASN A 39 -11.35 12.41 8.05
N GLU A 40 -11.32 11.15 8.48
CA GLU A 40 -10.79 10.03 7.69
C GLU A 40 -11.48 9.93 6.33
N ARG A 41 -10.69 9.70 5.27
CA ARG A 41 -11.20 9.48 3.91
C ARG A 41 -10.54 8.27 3.29
N ARG A 42 -11.34 7.39 2.70
CA ARG A 42 -10.87 6.28 1.87
C ARG A 42 -11.09 6.65 0.41
N TYR A 43 -10.02 6.62 -0.39
CA TYR A 43 -10.08 6.92 -1.82
C TYR A 43 -10.44 5.69 -2.66
N ASP A 44 -10.47 5.84 -3.97
CA ASP A 44 -10.63 4.73 -4.89
C ASP A 44 -9.52 3.68 -4.77
N GLU A 45 -9.91 2.44 -5.05
CA GLU A 45 -9.00 1.31 -5.09
C GLU A 45 -8.05 1.43 -6.27
N ARG A 46 -6.76 1.24 -6.02
CA ARG A 46 -5.71 1.29 -7.02
C ARG A 46 -4.97 -0.04 -7.11
N THR A 47 -4.73 -0.50 -8.33
CA THR A 47 -3.83 -1.63 -8.57
C THR A 47 -2.43 -1.11 -8.89
N CYS A 48 -1.43 -1.52 -8.12
CA CYS A 48 -0.02 -1.21 -8.32
C CYS A 48 0.76 -2.48 -8.68
N LYS A 49 1.85 -2.32 -9.43
CA LYS A 49 2.81 -3.40 -9.69
C LYS A 49 3.74 -3.57 -8.50
N ILE A 50 3.98 -4.81 -8.12
CA ILE A 50 4.99 -5.16 -7.11
C ILE A 50 6.35 -5.22 -7.81
N GLN A 51 7.35 -4.58 -7.21
CA GLN A 51 8.75 -4.77 -7.54
C GLN A 51 9.43 -5.57 -6.43
N ASP A 52 10.17 -6.60 -6.83
CA ASP A 52 10.98 -7.39 -5.92
C ASP A 52 12.37 -6.76 -5.82
N TRP A 53 12.76 -6.34 -4.62
CA TRP A 53 14.10 -5.81 -4.31
C TRP A 53 14.95 -6.85 -3.55
N GLY A 54 14.64 -8.14 -3.69
CA GLY A 54 15.32 -9.26 -3.03
C GLY A 54 14.92 -9.45 -1.57
N ASP A 55 15.15 -8.43 -0.72
CA ASP A 55 14.83 -8.53 0.71
C ASP A 55 13.36 -8.20 1.03
N ARG A 56 12.73 -7.35 0.20
CA ARG A 56 11.35 -6.87 0.37
C ARG A 56 10.66 -6.61 -0.96
N GLU A 57 9.33 -6.74 -0.93
CA GLU A 57 8.45 -6.24 -1.97
C GLU A 57 8.26 -4.72 -1.78
N VAL A 58 8.31 -3.98 -2.88
CA VAL A 58 7.95 -2.56 -2.91
C VAL A 58 6.92 -2.28 -4.00
N PHE A 59 6.11 -1.24 -3.82
CA PHE A 59 5.32 -0.68 -4.91
C PHE A 59 5.37 0.84 -4.90
N PHE A 60 5.12 1.43 -6.06
CA PHE A 60 5.11 2.88 -6.23
C PHE A 60 3.67 3.35 -6.36
N ALA A 61 3.31 4.35 -5.55
CA ALA A 61 2.01 5.00 -5.65
C ALA A 61 2.19 6.51 -5.55
N LYS A 62 1.68 7.22 -6.57
CA LYS A 62 1.94 8.66 -6.78
C LYS A 62 3.46 8.86 -6.90
N ASP A 63 4.09 9.52 -5.94
CA ASP A 63 5.53 9.81 -5.90
C ASP A 63 6.20 9.20 -4.67
N VAL A 64 5.57 8.16 -4.10
CA VAL A 64 5.99 7.54 -2.85
C VAL A 64 6.24 6.04 -3.08
N THR A 65 7.33 5.55 -2.47
CA THR A 65 7.67 4.14 -2.44
C THR A 65 7.12 3.52 -1.16
N PHE A 66 6.33 2.48 -1.29
CA PHE A 66 5.83 1.69 -0.17
C PHE A 66 6.56 0.38 -0.09
N GLU A 67 6.87 -0.03 1.13
CA GLU A 67 7.70 -1.19 1.43
C GLU A 67 6.94 -2.15 2.33
N ALA A 68 7.13 -3.45 2.10
CA ALA A 68 6.50 -4.51 2.89
C ALA A 68 7.16 -4.75 4.27
#